data_AF-A0A7C9E403-F1
#
_entry.id   AF-A0A7C9E403-F1
#
_cell.length_a   1.000
_cell.length_b   1.000
_cell.length_c   1.000
_cell.angle_alpha   90.00
_cell.angle_beta   90.00
_cell.angle_gamma   90.00
#
_symmetry.space_group_name_H-M   'P 1'
#
loop_
_entity.id
_entity.type
_entity.pdbx_description
1 polymer ?
#
loop_
_entity_poly.entity_id
_entity_poly.type
_entity_poly.pdbx_seq_one_letter_code
_entity_poly.pdbx_strand_id
1 'polypeptide(L)'
;MDANLKNFPVLSYVMSRLPSIGPLRPSPPSNSGDDIEQPPPRPQPDAAFTDTLIERMPHLKDPKVMAAMSEAVGEIAQTRSILQTLGERPDHETIDFAKARLAEIEELLSHQLHEISLEASSSSNDPEKINREAAEREKAMFKALVQLDEMHDAYEKLLRGAEEKLMRIYESAVSEKGEVVEEEPEEVNEEVVEVLKTENIEKVDLSGRKLRILPEAFGKLRSLVAVNLSSNQLQAIPDSIAGLENLEELNLSSNSLLSLPDSIGLLLKLRILSVSGNKLTALPDSICRCRSLVELDASFNNLGYLPTNIGYELVNLRKLVVHYNKIRSLPTSVGEMISLQHLDVHFNELHGLPLTIGKLTNLVSLNLSGNFSDLKELPETLGDLINLEELDLSNNQIHALPNSFGRLEKLKKLNLEQNPIAIPPIEVVKDGVEAVKVFMAKRWADLLIEEEEKARKVTEAEQETGWLKRSVSKLGGVVSSVSEYLGSPRTPHDPCLDQQL
;
A
#
# COMPACT_ATOMS: atom_id res chain seq x y z
N MET A 1 0.39 5.34 -19.36
CA MET A 1 1.25 6.55 -19.29
C MET A 1 2.72 6.11 -19.22
N ASP A 2 3.64 6.80 -19.91
CA ASP A 2 5.10 6.61 -19.81
C ASP A 2 5.60 6.94 -18.37
N ALA A 3 5.35 6.02 -17.44
CA ALA A 3 5.75 6.12 -16.05
C ALA A 3 7.15 5.50 -15.90
N ASN A 4 8.18 6.34 -15.88
CA ASN A 4 9.33 6.22 -14.97
C ASN A 4 10.52 7.12 -15.33
N LEU A 5 10.59 7.69 -16.54
CA LEU A 5 11.71 8.57 -16.92
C LEU A 5 11.68 9.96 -16.26
N LYS A 6 10.51 10.42 -15.77
CA LYS A 6 10.39 11.71 -15.07
C LYS A 6 11.07 11.72 -13.69
N ASN A 7 11.28 10.55 -13.10
CA ASN A 7 11.93 10.41 -11.79
C ASN A 7 13.47 10.36 -11.88
N PHE A 8 14.02 10.21 -13.09
CA PHE A 8 15.46 10.12 -13.37
C PHE A 8 15.89 11.24 -14.33
N PRO A 9 16.11 12.46 -13.82
CA PRO A 9 16.27 13.65 -14.64
C PRO A 9 17.54 13.64 -15.51
N VAL A 10 18.67 13.10 -15.01
CA VAL A 10 19.94 13.05 -15.76
C VAL A 10 19.87 12.03 -16.89
N LEU A 11 19.33 10.84 -16.60
CA LEU A 11 19.11 9.79 -17.59
C LEU A 11 18.11 10.23 -18.68
N SER A 12 17.02 10.91 -18.29
CA SER A 12 16.04 11.47 -19.23
C SER A 12 16.69 12.49 -20.18
N TYR A 13 17.55 13.37 -19.64
CA TYR A 13 18.31 14.33 -20.42
C TYR A 13 19.27 13.67 -21.41
N VAL A 14 20.09 12.70 -20.97
CA VAL A 14 21.04 11.99 -21.83
C VAL A 14 20.31 11.19 -22.92
N MET A 15 19.22 10.52 -22.57
CA MET A 15 18.40 9.75 -23.50
C MET A 15 17.73 10.61 -24.58
N SER A 16 17.38 11.86 -24.27
CA SER A 16 16.80 12.80 -25.25
C SER A 16 17.79 13.26 -26.33
N ARG A 17 19.11 13.09 -26.09
CA ARG A 17 20.19 13.58 -26.95
C ARG A 17 20.87 12.47 -27.77
N LEU A 18 20.54 11.20 -27.51
CA LEU A 18 21.05 10.07 -28.30
C LEU A 18 20.37 10.02 -29.69
N PRO A 19 21.13 9.90 -30.79
CA PRO A 19 20.53 9.61 -32.09
C PRO A 19 19.88 8.21 -32.04
N SER A 20 18.57 8.15 -32.25
CA SER A 20 17.81 6.90 -32.35
C SER A 20 18.46 5.98 -33.39
N ILE A 21 19.07 4.87 -32.94
CA ILE A 21 19.53 3.78 -33.81
C ILE A 21 18.27 3.07 -34.34
N GLY A 22 17.69 3.60 -35.41
CA GLY A 22 16.73 2.89 -36.26
C GLY A 22 17.47 2.23 -37.42
N PRO A 23 17.02 1.05 -37.92
CA PRO A 23 17.70 0.35 -39.00
C PRO A 23 17.71 1.20 -40.28
N LEU A 24 18.90 1.38 -40.88
CA LEU A 24 19.08 2.03 -42.17
C LEU A 24 18.22 1.34 -43.24
N ARG A 25 17.23 2.04 -43.77
CA ARG A 25 16.66 1.72 -45.09
C ARG A 25 17.57 2.33 -46.17
N PRO A 26 17.96 1.58 -47.21
CA PRO A 26 18.74 2.13 -48.32
C PRO A 26 17.90 3.15 -49.09
N SER A 27 18.51 4.29 -49.38
CA SER A 27 17.95 5.37 -50.21
C SER A 27 17.62 4.89 -51.62
N PRO A 28 16.40 5.11 -52.16
CA PRO A 28 16.16 5.01 -53.59
C PRO A 28 16.53 6.33 -54.30
N PRO A 29 16.81 6.27 -55.62
CA PRO A 29 17.39 7.38 -56.36
C PRO A 29 16.36 8.45 -56.71
N SER A 30 16.89 9.64 -56.98
CA SER A 30 16.23 10.83 -57.50
C SER A 30 15.20 10.55 -58.60
N ASN A 31 13.95 10.95 -58.39
CA ASN A 31 13.10 11.44 -59.47
C ASN A 31 11.99 12.36 -58.93
N SER A 32 11.78 13.42 -59.70
CA SER A 32 10.80 14.50 -59.56
C SER A 32 9.34 14.03 -59.62
N GLY A 33 8.45 14.70 -58.88
CA GLY A 33 7.01 14.78 -59.20
C GLY A 33 6.06 14.60 -58.01
N ASP A 34 5.49 15.72 -57.58
CA ASP A 34 4.17 15.96 -56.95
C ASP A 34 3.57 15.05 -55.84
N ASP A 35 3.27 15.75 -54.73
CA ASP A 35 2.14 15.64 -53.80
C ASP A 35 2.03 14.54 -52.72
N ILE A 36 1.37 14.98 -51.63
CA ILE A 36 0.66 14.25 -50.55
C ILE A 36 1.37 14.15 -49.17
N GLU A 37 0.81 14.93 -48.23
CA GLU A 37 0.75 14.78 -46.75
C GLU A 37 2.01 14.36 -45.98
N GLN A 38 2.67 15.34 -45.35
CA GLN A 38 3.60 15.08 -44.24
C GLN A 38 2.82 14.75 -42.95
N PRO A 39 3.16 13.67 -42.21
CA PRO A 39 2.61 13.45 -40.87
C PRO A 39 3.19 14.48 -39.87
N PRO A 40 2.47 14.80 -38.78
CA PRO A 40 2.89 15.85 -37.85
C PRO A 40 4.18 15.48 -37.11
N PRO A 41 4.98 16.48 -36.69
CA PRO A 41 6.22 16.24 -35.96
C PRO A 41 5.96 15.61 -34.59
N ARG A 42 6.82 14.67 -34.21
CA ARG A 42 6.80 14.02 -32.87
C ARG A 42 6.95 15.06 -31.75
N PRO A 43 6.33 14.83 -30.58
CA PRO A 43 6.42 15.74 -29.44
C PRO A 43 7.87 15.86 -28.95
N GLN A 44 8.37 17.09 -28.88
CA GLN A 44 9.64 17.40 -28.21
C GLN A 44 9.41 17.35 -26.68
N PRO A 45 10.37 16.86 -25.89
CA PRO A 45 10.28 16.92 -24.43
C PRO A 45 10.27 18.38 -23.96
N ASP A 46 9.54 18.66 -22.86
CA ASP A 46 9.34 19.98 -22.29
C ASP A 46 10.66 20.76 -22.13
N ALA A 47 10.89 21.77 -22.97
CA ALA A 47 12.09 22.60 -22.97
C ALA A 47 12.38 23.24 -21.59
N ALA A 48 11.33 23.50 -20.81
CA ALA A 48 11.43 24.04 -19.45
C ALA A 48 12.15 23.09 -18.48
N PHE A 49 12.02 21.77 -18.63
CA PHE A 49 12.62 20.79 -17.71
C PHE A 49 14.14 20.64 -17.96
N THR A 50 14.54 20.69 -19.24
CA THR A 50 15.96 20.61 -19.62
C THR A 50 16.74 21.86 -19.23
N ASP A 51 16.12 23.04 -19.28
CA ASP A 51 16.77 24.30 -18.92
C ASP A 51 17.07 24.37 -17.41
N THR A 52 16.15 23.91 -16.54
CA THR A 52 16.39 23.86 -15.08
C THR A 52 17.49 22.87 -14.67
N LEU A 53 17.63 21.74 -15.38
CA LEU A 53 18.69 20.78 -15.10
C LEU A 53 20.07 21.31 -15.53
N ILE A 54 20.12 22.02 -16.66
CA ILE A 54 21.33 22.65 -17.18
C ILE A 54 21.80 23.80 -16.28
N GLU A 55 20.89 24.58 -15.68
CA GLU A 55 21.24 25.58 -14.66
C GLU A 55 21.88 24.93 -13.42
N ARG A 56 21.40 23.75 -13.04
CA ARG A 56 21.88 22.99 -11.87
C ARG A 56 23.15 22.20 -12.15
N MET A 57 23.42 21.85 -13.41
CA MET A 57 24.55 21.04 -13.85
C MET A 57 25.17 21.60 -15.15
N PRO A 58 25.99 22.67 -15.08
CA PRO A 58 26.49 23.38 -16.26
C PRO A 58 27.44 22.55 -17.14
N HIS A 59 28.12 21.55 -16.56
CA HIS A 59 29.08 20.70 -17.27
C HIS A 59 28.43 19.59 -18.13
N LEU A 60 27.10 19.43 -18.06
CA LEU A 60 26.34 18.57 -18.99
C LEU A 60 26.40 19.06 -20.45
N LYS A 61 26.85 20.30 -20.70
CA LYS A 61 27.10 20.82 -22.06
C LYS A 61 28.44 20.36 -22.64
N ASP A 62 29.36 19.79 -21.84
CA ASP A 62 30.67 19.38 -22.34
C ASP A 62 30.53 18.13 -23.24
N PRO A 63 30.95 18.20 -24.52
CA PRO A 63 30.79 17.09 -25.46
C PRO A 63 31.53 15.81 -25.03
N LYS A 64 32.59 15.92 -24.22
CA LYS A 64 33.31 14.74 -23.70
C LYS A 64 32.51 13.99 -22.63
N VAL A 65 31.87 14.74 -21.73
CA VAL A 65 31.04 14.17 -20.65
C VAL A 65 29.79 13.54 -21.25
N MET A 66 29.15 14.23 -22.21
CA MET A 66 28.00 13.69 -22.92
C MET A 66 28.32 12.44 -23.74
N ALA A 67 29.51 12.34 -24.33
CA ALA A 67 29.94 11.12 -25.05
C ALA A 67 30.12 9.93 -24.09
N ALA A 68 30.78 10.13 -22.95
CA ALA A 68 30.96 9.09 -21.92
C ALA A 68 29.62 8.66 -21.29
N MET A 69 28.72 9.61 -21.03
CA MET A 69 27.36 9.34 -20.56
C MET A 69 26.52 8.60 -21.61
N SER A 70 26.65 8.95 -22.88
CA SER A 70 25.94 8.30 -23.98
C SER A 70 26.36 6.83 -24.16
N GLU A 71 27.66 6.54 -24.02
CA GLU A 71 28.19 5.18 -24.06
C GLU A 71 27.66 4.33 -22.89
N ALA A 72 27.58 4.91 -21.68
CA ALA A 72 27.08 4.22 -20.50
C ALA A 72 25.58 3.86 -20.56
N VAL A 73 24.80 4.52 -21.42
CA VAL A 73 23.33 4.39 -21.51
C VAL A 73 22.88 3.50 -22.69
N GLY A 74 23.81 3.07 -23.56
CA GLY A 74 23.51 2.24 -24.74
C GLY A 74 22.72 0.95 -24.45
N GLU A 75 22.99 0.30 -23.31
CA GLU A 75 22.30 -0.94 -22.89
C GLU A 75 20.84 -0.69 -22.44
N ILE A 76 20.55 0.53 -21.94
CA ILE A 76 19.24 0.93 -21.39
C ILE A 76 18.26 1.28 -22.52
N ALA A 77 18.77 1.81 -23.63
CA ALA A 77 17.97 2.10 -24.81
C ALA A 77 17.38 0.83 -25.45
N GLN A 78 18.14 -0.27 -25.45
CA GLN A 78 17.66 -1.57 -25.95
C GLN A 78 16.57 -2.16 -25.04
N THR A 79 16.73 -2.07 -23.71
CA THR A 79 15.71 -2.51 -22.74
C THR A 79 14.44 -1.66 -22.80
N ARG A 80 14.54 -0.35 -23.08
CA ARG A 80 13.37 0.52 -23.29
C ARG A 80 12.52 0.11 -24.50
N SER A 81 13.14 -0.30 -25.61
CA SER A 81 12.40 -0.77 -26.80
C SER A 81 11.61 -2.04 -26.52
N ILE A 82 12.12 -2.91 -25.64
CA ILE A 82 11.43 -4.14 -25.20
C ILE A 82 10.26 -3.75 -24.27
N LEU A 83 10.42 -2.74 -23.43
CA LEU A 83 9.38 -2.27 -22.50
C LEU A 83 8.24 -1.49 -23.14
N GLN A 84 8.46 -0.79 -24.26
CA GLN A 84 7.33 -0.21 -25.03
C GLN A 84 6.38 -1.28 -25.58
N THR A 85 6.82 -2.54 -25.61
CA THR A 85 5.97 -3.69 -25.96
C THR A 85 5.33 -4.36 -24.73
N LEU A 86 5.82 -4.06 -23.53
CA LEU A 86 5.23 -4.49 -22.25
C LEU A 86 4.12 -3.48 -21.87
N GLY A 87 3.02 -3.98 -21.32
CA GLY A 87 1.86 -3.16 -20.96
C GLY A 87 2.11 -2.21 -19.79
N GLU A 88 1.04 -1.62 -19.25
CA GLU A 88 1.12 -0.82 -18.03
C GLU A 88 1.42 -1.70 -16.81
N ARG A 89 2.14 -1.13 -15.82
CA ARG A 89 2.47 -1.84 -14.58
C ARG A 89 1.17 -2.17 -13.83
N PRO A 90 0.93 -3.43 -13.44
CA PRO A 90 -0.24 -3.80 -12.65
C PRO A 90 -0.23 -3.15 -11.26
N ASP A 91 -1.41 -2.89 -10.69
CA ASP A 91 -1.55 -2.36 -9.34
C ASP A 91 -1.11 -3.40 -8.29
N HIS A 92 -0.50 -2.92 -7.19
CA HIS A 92 0.03 -3.78 -6.12
C HIS A 92 -1.02 -4.72 -5.51
N GLU A 93 -2.28 -4.26 -5.37
CA GLU A 93 -3.39 -5.10 -4.91
C GLU A 93 -3.66 -6.28 -5.84
N THR A 94 -3.56 -6.05 -7.16
CA THR A 94 -3.76 -7.11 -8.16
C THR A 94 -2.62 -8.12 -8.11
N ILE A 95 -1.39 -7.68 -7.83
CA ILE A 95 -0.22 -8.53 -7.67
C ILE A 95 -0.29 -9.38 -6.40
N ASP A 96 -0.67 -8.78 -5.27
CA ASP A 96 -0.83 -9.53 -4.01
C ASP A 96 -1.97 -10.53 -4.09
N PHE A 97 -3.10 -10.12 -4.69
CA PHE A 97 -4.20 -11.04 -4.99
C PHE A 97 -3.73 -12.19 -5.89
N ALA A 98 -2.97 -11.90 -6.96
CA ALA A 98 -2.41 -12.93 -7.83
C ALA A 98 -1.45 -13.88 -7.10
N LYS A 99 -0.59 -13.36 -6.22
CA LYS A 99 0.31 -14.17 -5.38
C LYS A 99 -0.46 -15.07 -4.42
N ALA A 100 -1.51 -14.54 -3.77
CA ALA A 100 -2.37 -15.32 -2.87
C ALA A 100 -3.15 -16.41 -3.63
N ARG A 101 -3.74 -16.07 -4.79
CA ARG A 101 -4.42 -17.03 -5.67
C ARG A 101 -3.47 -18.12 -6.17
N LEU A 102 -2.24 -17.77 -6.54
CA LEU A 102 -1.22 -18.74 -6.95
C LEU A 102 -0.90 -19.73 -5.81
N ALA A 103 -0.73 -19.24 -4.59
CA ALA A 103 -0.47 -20.10 -3.43
C ALA A 103 -1.62 -21.09 -3.18
N GLU A 104 -2.87 -20.61 -3.25
CA GLU A 104 -4.05 -21.47 -3.08
C GLU A 104 -4.19 -22.51 -4.20
N ILE A 105 -3.96 -22.13 -5.46
CA ILE A 105 -4.01 -23.06 -6.60
C ILE A 105 -2.89 -24.11 -6.46
N GLU A 106 -1.70 -23.72 -6.03
CA GLU A 106 -0.59 -24.65 -5.77
C GLU A 106 -0.88 -25.61 -4.61
N GLU A 107 -1.52 -25.13 -3.55
CA GLU A 107 -1.97 -25.96 -2.44
C GLU A 107 -3.02 -26.98 -2.91
N LEU A 108 -4.04 -26.55 -3.66
CA LEU A 108 -5.07 -27.44 -4.24
C LEU A 108 -4.48 -28.50 -5.18
N LEU A 109 -3.57 -28.10 -6.07
CA LEU A 109 -2.86 -29.03 -6.97
C LEU A 109 -1.98 -30.02 -6.19
N SER A 110 -1.35 -29.58 -5.10
CA SER A 110 -0.54 -30.43 -4.23
C SER A 110 -1.38 -31.46 -3.46
N HIS A 111 -2.56 -31.06 -2.98
CA HIS A 111 -3.51 -31.93 -2.28
C HIS A 111 -4.09 -33.01 -3.22
N GLN A 112 -4.48 -32.61 -4.43
CA GLN A 112 -4.94 -33.54 -5.47
C GLN A 112 -3.84 -34.52 -5.91
N LEU A 113 -2.59 -34.08 -6.01
CA LEU A 113 -1.45 -34.98 -6.28
C LEU A 113 -1.24 -36.00 -5.15
N HIS A 114 -1.50 -35.61 -3.90
CA HIS A 114 -1.40 -36.51 -2.75
C HIS A 114 -2.52 -37.57 -2.74
N GLU A 115 -3.77 -37.18 -3.06
CA GLU A 115 -4.92 -38.09 -3.18
C GLU A 115 -4.77 -39.08 -4.36
N ILE A 116 -4.32 -38.62 -5.52
CA ILE A 116 -4.07 -39.49 -6.68
C ILE A 116 -2.94 -40.51 -6.40
N SER A 117 -1.97 -40.15 -5.56
CA SER A 117 -0.91 -41.07 -5.17
C SER A 117 -1.39 -42.19 -4.22
N LEU A 118 -2.57 -42.04 -3.62
CA LEU A 118 -3.23 -43.04 -2.76
C LEU A 118 -4.24 -43.91 -3.54
N GLU A 119 -4.84 -43.38 -4.61
CA GLU A 119 -5.84 -44.09 -5.44
C GLU A 119 -5.29 -44.48 -6.81
N ALA A 120 -4.44 -45.52 -6.84
CA ALA A 120 -3.97 -46.11 -8.09
C ALA A 120 -5.00 -47.12 -8.66
N SER A 121 -6.08 -46.64 -9.27
CA SER A 121 -6.77 -47.39 -10.35
C SER A 121 -7.83 -46.58 -11.10
N SER A 122 -7.59 -46.38 -12.40
CA SER A 122 -8.54 -46.35 -13.52
C SER A 122 -9.76 -45.41 -13.47
N SER A 123 -9.77 -44.38 -14.32
CA SER A 123 -10.56 -44.36 -15.58
C SER A 123 -10.11 -43.17 -16.46
N SER A 124 -10.32 -43.26 -17.78
CA SER A 124 -9.70 -42.35 -18.76
C SER A 124 -10.61 -41.23 -19.26
N ASN A 125 -11.63 -40.82 -18.49
CA ASN A 125 -12.57 -39.76 -18.88
C ASN A 125 -13.08 -39.00 -17.66
N ASP A 126 -12.19 -38.26 -16.97
CA ASP A 126 -12.55 -37.59 -15.71
C ASP A 126 -12.79 -36.07 -15.85
N PRO A 127 -13.89 -35.54 -15.28
CA PRO A 127 -14.08 -34.11 -15.06
C PRO A 127 -12.94 -33.47 -14.25
N GLU A 128 -12.16 -34.28 -13.52
CA GLU A 128 -10.96 -33.89 -12.78
C GLU A 128 -9.81 -33.45 -13.69
N LYS A 129 -9.65 -34.05 -14.87
CA LYS A 129 -8.63 -33.62 -15.84
C LYS A 129 -8.96 -32.24 -16.42
N ILE A 130 -10.25 -31.99 -16.69
CA ILE A 130 -10.73 -30.68 -17.17
C ILE A 130 -10.56 -29.61 -16.08
N ASN A 131 -10.83 -29.97 -14.82
CA ASN A 131 -10.61 -29.08 -13.67
C ASN A 131 -9.12 -28.75 -13.48
N ARG A 132 -8.24 -29.75 -13.62
CA ARG A 132 -6.78 -29.55 -13.57
C ARG A 132 -6.26 -28.67 -14.70
N GLU A 133 -6.75 -28.87 -15.92
CA GLU A 133 -6.39 -28.01 -17.05
C GLU A 133 -6.91 -26.58 -16.88
N ALA A 134 -8.07 -26.39 -16.25
CA ALA A 134 -8.60 -25.06 -15.92
C ALA A 134 -7.75 -24.37 -14.84
N ALA A 135 -7.38 -25.09 -13.75
CA ALA A 135 -6.51 -24.59 -12.70
C ALA A 135 -5.10 -24.24 -13.21
N GLU A 136 -4.53 -25.04 -14.11
CA GLU A 136 -3.24 -24.73 -14.74
C GLU A 136 -3.30 -23.53 -15.68
N ARG A 137 -4.43 -23.31 -16.40
CA ARG A 137 -4.62 -22.09 -17.20
C ARG A 137 -4.75 -20.84 -16.32
N GLU A 138 -5.48 -20.94 -15.21
CA GLU A 138 -5.62 -19.85 -14.24
C GLU A 138 -4.28 -19.53 -13.56
N LYS A 139 -3.53 -20.56 -13.15
CA LYS A 139 -2.15 -20.44 -12.66
C LYS A 139 -1.25 -19.72 -13.66
N ALA A 140 -1.31 -20.09 -14.94
CA ALA A 140 -0.50 -19.46 -15.98
C ALA A 140 -0.81 -17.96 -16.13
N MET A 141 -2.07 -17.56 -15.99
CA MET A 141 -2.48 -16.15 -16.05
C MET A 141 -1.92 -15.33 -14.89
N PHE A 142 -2.10 -15.79 -13.64
CA PHE A 142 -1.57 -15.08 -12.47
C PHE A 142 -0.03 -15.06 -12.45
N LYS A 143 0.61 -16.14 -12.89
CA LYS A 143 2.08 -16.20 -13.01
C LYS A 143 2.61 -15.18 -14.02
N ALA A 144 1.93 -15.00 -15.16
CA ALA A 144 2.29 -13.98 -16.13
C ALA A 144 2.19 -12.56 -15.55
N LEU A 145 1.20 -12.31 -14.69
CA LEU A 145 1.01 -11.02 -14.03
C LEU A 145 2.12 -10.71 -13.01
N VAL A 146 2.51 -11.69 -12.20
CA VAL A 146 3.63 -11.55 -11.24
C VAL A 146 4.95 -11.35 -11.99
N GLN A 147 5.19 -12.10 -13.07
CA GLN A 147 6.39 -11.92 -13.91
C GLN A 147 6.46 -10.54 -14.54
N LEU A 148 5.31 -9.95 -14.91
CA LEU A 148 5.26 -8.59 -15.44
C LEU A 148 5.73 -7.56 -14.39
N ASP A 149 5.29 -7.66 -13.14
CA ASP A 149 5.74 -6.77 -12.06
C ASP A 149 7.23 -6.98 -11.71
N GLU A 150 7.71 -8.23 -11.68
CA GLU A 150 9.15 -8.53 -11.48
C GLU A 150 10.02 -7.89 -12.57
N MET A 151 9.56 -7.91 -13.82
CA MET A 151 10.25 -7.25 -14.94
C MET A 151 10.25 -5.72 -14.80
N HIS A 152 9.17 -5.12 -14.29
CA HIS A 152 9.12 -3.69 -13.99
C HIS A 152 10.06 -3.31 -12.82
N ASP A 153 10.13 -4.12 -11.76
CA ASP A 153 11.03 -3.90 -10.61
C ASP A 153 12.50 -4.03 -11.00
N ALA A 154 12.85 -5.07 -11.77
CA ALA A 154 14.21 -5.26 -12.29
C ALA A 154 14.65 -4.06 -13.16
N TYR A 155 13.73 -3.51 -13.95
CA TYR A 155 14.02 -2.33 -14.76
C TYR A 155 14.18 -1.06 -13.92
N GLU A 156 13.35 -0.86 -12.88
CA GLU A 156 13.50 0.29 -11.99
C GLU A 156 14.87 0.29 -11.29
N LYS A 157 15.36 -0.89 -10.88
CA LYS A 157 16.72 -1.08 -10.36
C LYS A 157 17.80 -0.74 -11.39
N LEU A 158 17.62 -1.14 -12.65
CA LEU A 158 18.52 -0.77 -13.74
C LEU A 158 18.55 0.74 -13.99
N LEU A 159 17.39 1.40 -14.01
CA LEU A 159 17.29 2.85 -14.17
C LEU A 159 17.99 3.61 -13.04
N ARG A 160 17.79 3.16 -11.80
CA ARG A 160 18.43 3.73 -10.62
C ARG A 160 19.96 3.58 -10.67
N GLY A 161 20.45 2.38 -10.96
CA GLY A 161 21.88 2.13 -11.12
C GLY A 161 22.50 2.93 -12.28
N ALA A 162 21.73 3.18 -13.34
CA ALA A 162 22.17 4.03 -14.44
C ALA A 162 22.27 5.50 -14.07
N GLU A 163 21.27 6.05 -13.36
CA GLU A 163 21.29 7.43 -12.86
C GLU A 163 22.50 7.63 -11.93
N GLU A 164 22.76 6.68 -11.02
CA GLU A 164 23.95 6.71 -10.16
C GLU A 164 25.26 6.66 -10.95
N LYS A 165 25.35 5.81 -11.97
CA LYS A 165 26.55 5.72 -12.83
C LYS A 165 26.78 7.03 -13.59
N LEU A 166 25.70 7.66 -14.08
CA LEU A 166 25.76 8.96 -14.76
C LEU A 166 26.21 10.07 -13.80
N MET A 167 25.71 10.09 -12.56
CA MET A 167 26.15 11.04 -11.55
C MET A 167 27.63 10.86 -11.19
N ARG A 168 28.13 9.63 -11.04
CA ARG A 168 29.56 9.38 -10.82
C ARG A 168 30.43 9.86 -11.98
N ILE A 169 29.99 9.66 -13.23
CA ILE A 169 30.70 10.17 -14.42
C ILE A 169 30.72 11.70 -14.39
N TYR A 170 29.61 12.34 -14.03
CA TYR A 170 29.54 13.79 -13.87
C TYR A 170 30.50 14.30 -12.79
N GLU A 171 30.47 13.70 -11.59
CA GLU A 171 31.33 14.04 -10.46
C GLU A 171 32.82 13.86 -10.78
N SER A 172 33.18 12.79 -11.49
CA SER A 172 34.56 12.56 -11.94
C SER A 172 35.03 13.63 -12.95
N ALA A 173 34.16 14.05 -13.86
CA ALA A 173 34.47 15.10 -14.83
C ALA A 173 34.55 16.50 -14.21
N VAL A 174 33.80 16.75 -13.14
CA VAL A 174 33.89 17.99 -12.34
C VAL A 174 35.21 18.01 -11.55
N SER A 175 35.63 16.86 -11.01
CA SER A 175 36.88 16.72 -10.25
C SER A 175 38.14 16.92 -11.11
N GLU A 176 38.11 16.56 -12.40
CA GLU A 176 39.26 16.71 -13.32
C GLU A 176 39.55 18.17 -13.77
N LYS A 177 38.62 19.13 -13.59
CA LYS A 177 38.80 20.53 -14.03
C LYS A 177 38.96 21.56 -12.91
N GLY A 178 38.95 21.13 -11.65
CA GLY A 178 39.32 21.96 -10.50
C GLY A 178 38.14 22.70 -9.87
N GLU A 179 37.59 22.10 -8.83
CA GLU A 179 37.63 22.60 -7.45
C GLU A 179 37.58 21.33 -6.61
N VAL A 180 38.66 21.04 -5.89
CA VAL A 180 38.58 20.07 -4.80
C VAL A 180 37.66 20.75 -3.79
N VAL A 181 36.37 20.39 -3.82
CA VAL A 181 35.60 20.43 -2.59
C VAL A 181 36.35 19.44 -1.72
N GLU A 182 37.19 19.96 -0.84
CA GLU A 182 37.68 19.19 0.28
C GLU A 182 36.40 18.70 0.95
N GLU A 183 36.06 17.43 0.71
CA GLU A 183 35.29 16.68 1.67
C GLU A 183 36.15 16.73 2.92
N GLU A 184 35.87 17.73 3.77
CA GLU A 184 36.50 17.79 5.09
C GLU A 184 36.36 16.39 5.67
N PRO A 185 37.47 15.78 6.12
CA PRO A 185 37.42 14.45 6.69
C PRO A 185 36.34 14.48 7.75
N GLU A 186 35.40 13.54 7.68
CA GLU A 186 34.24 13.48 8.55
C GLU A 186 34.69 13.40 10.01
N GLU A 187 34.91 14.56 10.63
CA GLU A 187 35.37 14.65 12.01
C GLU A 187 34.21 14.15 12.86
N VAL A 188 34.37 12.91 13.34
CA VAL A 188 33.51 12.35 14.38
C VAL A 188 33.61 13.29 15.57
N ASN A 189 32.52 14.00 15.81
CA ASN A 189 32.43 15.09 16.78
C ASN A 189 33.07 14.67 18.14
N GLU A 190 33.96 15.50 18.70
CA GLU A 190 34.77 15.14 19.87
C GLU A 190 33.91 14.63 21.05
N GLU A 191 32.71 15.19 21.24
CA GLU A 191 31.75 14.76 22.27
C GLU A 191 31.24 13.32 22.06
N VAL A 192 31.02 12.88 20.82
CA VAL A 192 30.66 11.48 20.54
C VAL A 192 31.82 10.56 20.93
N VAL A 193 33.06 11.00 20.67
CA VAL A 193 34.27 10.27 21.07
C VAL A 193 34.43 10.23 22.59
N GLU A 194 34.05 11.29 23.32
CA GLU A 194 34.03 11.29 24.79
C GLU A 194 32.97 10.31 25.35
N VAL A 195 31.77 10.29 24.78
CA VAL A 195 30.73 9.31 25.15
C VAL A 195 31.23 7.89 24.92
N LEU A 196 31.92 7.62 23.80
CA LEU A 196 32.52 6.31 23.51
C LEU A 196 33.62 5.90 24.49
N LYS A 197 34.31 6.85 25.12
CA LYS A 197 35.36 6.59 26.12
C LYS A 197 34.80 6.32 27.51
N THR A 198 33.55 6.69 27.76
CA THR A 198 32.95 6.59 29.08
C THR A 198 32.25 5.24 29.20
N GLU A 199 32.75 4.40 30.11
CA GLU A 199 32.08 3.14 30.43
C GLU A 199 30.86 3.39 31.33
N ASN A 200 29.77 2.65 31.10
CA ASN A 200 28.58 2.61 31.96
C ASN A 200 27.62 3.82 31.92
N ILE A 201 27.50 4.51 30.79
CA ILE A 201 26.44 5.53 30.61
C ILE A 201 25.09 4.83 30.37
N GLU A 202 24.04 5.29 31.06
CA GLU A 202 22.65 4.86 30.86
C GLU A 202 21.84 5.81 29.99
N LYS A 203 22.13 7.12 30.02
CA LYS A 203 21.40 8.14 29.26
C LYS A 203 22.37 9.07 28.54
N VAL A 204 22.17 9.24 27.24
CA VAL A 204 22.99 10.11 26.39
C VAL A 204 22.09 11.12 25.71
N ASP A 205 22.43 12.40 25.87
CA ASP A 205 21.82 13.49 25.11
C ASP A 205 22.87 14.18 24.26
N LEU A 206 22.75 13.98 22.95
CA LEU A 206 23.58 14.55 21.90
C LEU A 206 22.72 15.39 20.94
N SER A 207 21.61 15.95 21.43
CA SER A 207 20.72 16.77 20.61
C SER A 207 21.34 18.11 20.20
N GLY A 208 21.00 18.60 19.00
CA GLY A 208 21.42 19.93 18.55
C GLY A 208 22.91 20.07 18.21
N ARG A 209 23.64 18.96 18.04
CA ARG A 209 25.11 18.93 17.89
C ARG A 209 25.60 18.92 16.45
N LYS A 210 24.69 19.09 15.48
CA LYS A 210 24.99 19.06 14.03
C LYS A 210 25.72 17.79 13.57
N LEU A 211 25.48 16.66 14.25
CA LEU A 211 26.09 15.38 13.91
C LEU A 211 25.63 14.93 12.52
N ARG A 212 26.57 14.61 11.63
CA ARG A 212 26.27 14.07 10.29
C ARG A 212 26.23 12.55 10.27
N ILE A 213 27.05 11.90 11.09
CA ILE A 213 27.21 10.45 11.16
C ILE A 213 27.27 10.03 12.63
N LEU A 214 26.68 8.87 12.91
CA LEU A 214 26.85 8.16 14.17
C LEU A 214 27.85 7.00 13.95
N PRO A 215 29.00 6.95 14.66
CA PRO A 215 30.02 5.93 14.43
C PRO A 215 29.53 4.54 14.88
N GLU A 216 29.97 3.48 14.20
CA GLU A 216 29.59 2.09 14.53
C GLU A 216 29.99 1.67 15.96
N ALA A 217 31.02 2.31 16.52
CA ALA A 217 31.44 2.07 17.89
C ALA A 217 30.35 2.40 18.91
N PHE A 218 29.36 3.24 18.56
CA PHE A 218 28.26 3.62 19.44
C PHE A 218 27.41 2.41 19.86
N GLY A 219 27.29 1.41 18.98
CA GLY A 219 26.61 0.15 19.27
C GLY A 219 27.24 -0.71 20.37
N LYS A 220 28.46 -0.38 20.83
CA LYS A 220 29.13 -1.12 21.92
C LYS A 220 28.62 -0.73 23.30
N LEU A 221 27.89 0.38 23.42
CA LEU A 221 27.43 0.96 24.68
C LEU A 221 26.17 0.24 25.23
N ARG A 222 26.31 -1.03 25.61
CA ARG A 222 25.19 -1.90 26.02
C ARG A 222 24.43 -1.44 27.27
N SER A 223 24.99 -0.54 28.07
CA SER A 223 24.33 0.02 29.26
C SER A 223 23.30 1.11 28.94
N LEU A 224 23.23 1.60 27.69
CA LEU A 224 22.31 2.68 27.33
C LEU A 224 20.85 2.24 27.41
N VAL A 225 20.06 3.08 28.07
CA VAL A 225 18.61 2.97 28.25
C VAL A 225 17.89 4.08 27.49
N ALA A 226 18.45 5.30 27.43
CA ALA A 226 17.85 6.40 26.69
C ALA A 226 18.89 7.14 25.85
N VAL A 227 18.58 7.37 24.57
CA VAL A 227 19.45 8.09 23.64
C VAL A 227 18.65 9.17 22.93
N ASN A 228 19.07 10.42 23.11
CA ASN A 228 18.54 11.57 22.39
C ASN A 228 19.58 12.07 21.38
N LEU A 229 19.28 11.90 20.09
CA LEU A 229 20.07 12.36 18.94
C LEU A 229 19.27 13.35 18.09
N SER A 230 18.24 13.99 18.67
CA SER A 230 17.36 14.88 17.94
C SER A 230 18.06 16.17 17.46
N SER A 231 17.49 16.84 16.47
CA SER A 231 18.01 18.12 15.95
C SER A 231 19.46 18.05 15.48
N ASN A 232 19.82 16.98 14.78
CA ASN A 232 21.14 16.79 14.17
C ASN A 232 21.02 16.77 12.64
N GLN A 233 22.09 16.37 11.95
CA GLN A 233 22.16 16.27 10.49
C GLN A 233 22.39 14.82 10.04
N LEU A 234 21.96 13.84 10.85
CA LEU A 234 22.21 12.43 10.60
C LEU A 234 21.53 12.01 9.31
N GLN A 235 22.28 11.42 8.38
CA GLN A 235 21.76 10.89 7.12
C GLN A 235 21.41 9.40 7.20
N ALA A 236 22.11 8.66 8.06
CA ALA A 236 21.89 7.25 8.31
C ALA A 236 22.19 6.91 9.78
N ILE A 237 21.58 5.82 10.26
CA ILE A 237 21.92 5.18 11.54
C ILE A 237 22.64 3.87 11.24
N PRO A 238 23.81 3.60 11.84
CA PRO A 238 24.55 2.38 11.59
C PRO A 238 23.82 1.15 12.15
N ASP A 239 24.02 0.00 11.51
CA ASP A 239 23.43 -1.27 11.96
C ASP A 239 23.85 -1.69 13.38
N SER A 240 25.00 -1.18 13.82
CA SER A 240 25.49 -1.34 15.18
C SER A 240 24.52 -0.85 16.27
N ILE A 241 23.51 -0.02 15.92
CA ILE A 241 22.50 0.45 16.88
C ILE A 241 21.79 -0.73 17.59
N ALA A 242 21.65 -1.87 16.92
CA ALA A 242 21.12 -3.10 17.51
C ALA A 242 21.92 -3.64 18.70
N GLY A 243 23.18 -3.24 18.86
CA GLY A 243 24.00 -3.61 20.01
C GLY A 243 23.55 -2.94 21.33
N LEU A 244 22.66 -1.96 21.26
CA LEU A 244 22.05 -1.29 22.42
C LEU A 244 20.90 -2.12 23.01
N GLU A 245 21.21 -3.33 23.48
CA GLU A 245 20.24 -4.34 23.94
C GLU A 245 19.31 -3.86 25.09
N ASN A 246 19.71 -2.82 25.84
CA ASN A 246 18.95 -2.27 26.96
C ASN A 246 18.18 -0.98 26.63
N LEU A 247 18.19 -0.55 25.36
CA LEU A 247 17.60 0.73 24.98
C LEU A 247 16.07 0.69 25.10
N GLU A 248 15.51 1.62 25.87
CA GLU A 248 14.08 1.84 26.06
C GLU A 248 13.59 3.09 25.31
N GLU A 249 14.42 4.11 25.16
CA GLU A 249 14.04 5.38 24.53
C GLU A 249 15.05 5.79 23.46
N LEU A 250 14.58 5.99 22.23
CA LEU A 250 15.40 6.46 21.12
C LEU A 250 14.71 7.63 20.42
N ASN A 251 15.33 8.80 20.50
CA ASN A 251 14.88 10.00 19.81
C ASN A 251 15.85 10.40 18.70
N LEU A 252 15.40 10.23 17.45
CA LEU A 252 16.09 10.57 16.21
C LEU A 252 15.39 11.72 15.45
N SER A 253 14.49 12.45 16.13
CA SER A 253 13.68 13.48 15.48
C SER A 253 14.49 14.65 14.93
N SER A 254 13.98 15.36 13.92
CA SER A 254 14.62 16.51 13.29
C SER A 254 16.04 16.20 12.80
N ASN A 255 16.16 15.19 11.93
CA ASN A 255 17.40 14.80 11.27
C ASN A 255 17.20 14.78 9.75
N SER A 256 18.13 14.19 8.99
CA SER A 256 18.02 14.03 7.53
C SER A 256 18.02 12.55 7.10
N LEU A 257 17.47 11.68 7.95
CA LEU A 257 17.47 10.23 7.70
C LEU A 257 16.63 9.89 6.46
N LEU A 258 17.22 9.12 5.55
CA LEU A 258 16.54 8.60 4.35
C LEU A 258 15.84 7.26 4.62
N SER A 259 16.43 6.44 5.50
CA SER A 259 15.89 5.16 5.95
C SER A 259 16.31 4.88 7.39
N LEU A 260 15.63 3.91 8.02
CA LEU A 260 16.09 3.29 9.25
C LEU A 260 16.72 1.92 8.90
N PRO A 261 17.76 1.50 9.62
CA PRO A 261 18.36 0.19 9.40
C PRO A 261 17.41 -0.94 9.84
N ASP A 262 17.43 -2.07 9.15
CA ASP A 262 16.62 -3.25 9.49
C ASP A 262 16.97 -3.79 10.89
N SER A 263 18.18 -3.54 11.35
CA SER A 263 18.66 -3.90 12.68
C SER A 263 17.89 -3.20 13.83
N ILE A 264 17.11 -2.14 13.56
CA ILE A 264 16.25 -1.49 14.57
C ILE A 264 15.29 -2.48 15.24
N GLY A 265 14.83 -3.49 14.50
CA GLY A 265 13.94 -4.54 15.00
C GLY A 265 14.55 -5.46 16.07
N LEU A 266 15.85 -5.36 16.33
CA LEU A 266 16.54 -6.12 17.38
C LEU A 266 16.47 -5.43 18.76
N LEU A 267 15.99 -4.20 18.83
CA LEU A 267 15.83 -3.44 20.08
C LEU A 267 14.56 -3.87 20.83
N LEU A 268 14.57 -5.09 21.38
CA LEU A 268 13.40 -5.74 21.97
C LEU A 268 12.83 -5.01 23.21
N LYS A 269 13.63 -4.17 23.87
CA LYS A 269 13.23 -3.37 25.04
C LYS A 269 12.78 -1.95 24.68
N LEU A 270 12.83 -1.57 23.40
CA LEU A 270 12.48 -0.22 22.98
C LEU A 270 11.00 0.06 23.25
N ARG A 271 10.72 1.14 23.97
CA ARG A 271 9.39 1.58 24.39
C ARG A 271 8.98 2.86 23.69
N ILE A 272 9.91 3.77 23.44
CA ILE A 272 9.65 5.05 22.79
C ILE A 272 10.61 5.19 21.62
N LEU A 273 10.05 5.36 20.42
CA LEU A 273 10.80 5.67 19.21
C LEU A 273 10.22 6.93 18.56
N SER A 274 11.04 7.97 18.44
CA SER A 274 10.70 9.14 17.65
C SER A 274 11.68 9.29 16.50
N VAL A 275 11.15 9.30 15.28
CA VAL A 275 11.88 9.51 14.02
C VAL A 275 11.24 10.67 13.23
N SER A 276 10.51 11.55 13.92
CA SER A 276 9.77 12.63 13.29
C SER A 276 10.68 13.69 12.66
N GLY A 277 10.20 14.39 11.62
CA GLY A 277 11.00 15.44 10.96
C GLY A 277 12.25 14.90 10.28
N ASN A 278 12.10 13.80 9.54
CA ASN A 278 13.15 13.19 8.73
C ASN A 278 12.71 13.12 7.25
N LYS A 279 13.41 12.36 6.42
CA LYS A 279 13.09 12.17 4.99
C LYS A 279 12.73 10.72 4.68
N LEU A 280 12.26 9.97 5.67
CA LEU A 280 11.95 8.54 5.53
C LEU A 280 10.86 8.33 4.50
N THR A 281 11.09 7.42 3.56
CA THR A 281 10.09 7.01 2.54
C THR A 281 9.31 5.75 2.95
N ALA A 282 9.92 4.93 3.81
CA ALA A 282 9.31 3.74 4.42
C ALA A 282 9.90 3.49 5.81
N LEU A 283 9.15 2.78 6.64
CA LEU A 283 9.67 2.16 7.86
C LEU A 283 10.10 0.72 7.52
N PRO A 284 11.22 0.21 8.06
CA PRO A 284 11.64 -1.16 7.82
C PRO A 284 10.63 -2.14 8.44
N ASP A 285 10.31 -3.23 7.76
CA ASP A 285 9.37 -4.25 8.26
C ASP A 285 9.80 -4.83 9.61
N SER A 286 11.11 -4.83 9.88
CA SER A 286 11.68 -5.28 11.14
C SER A 286 11.24 -4.45 12.36
N ILE A 287 10.77 -3.21 12.18
CA ILE A 287 10.24 -2.39 13.28
C ILE A 287 9.10 -3.09 14.02
N CYS A 288 8.36 -3.96 13.33
CA CYS A 288 7.30 -4.77 13.92
C CYS A 288 7.82 -5.69 15.04
N ARG A 289 9.12 -6.05 15.04
CA ARG A 289 9.72 -6.92 16.06
C ARG A 289 9.98 -6.20 17.39
N CYS A 290 9.87 -4.87 17.44
CA CYS A 290 9.98 -4.08 18.67
C CYS A 290 8.72 -4.22 19.55
N ARG A 291 8.44 -5.43 20.04
CA ARG A 291 7.19 -5.77 20.75
C ARG A 291 6.92 -4.98 22.03
N SER A 292 7.95 -4.36 22.61
CA SER A 292 7.84 -3.50 23.81
C SER A 292 7.45 -2.05 23.48
N LEU A 293 7.30 -1.69 22.20
CA LEU A 293 7.04 -0.32 21.79
C LEU A 293 5.67 0.14 22.29
N VAL A 294 5.67 1.30 22.94
CA VAL A 294 4.50 1.96 23.53
C VAL A 294 4.16 3.22 22.74
N GLU A 295 5.17 3.96 22.29
CA GLU A 295 5.01 5.18 21.51
C GLU A 295 5.88 5.15 20.26
N LEU A 296 5.25 5.37 19.10
CA LEU A 296 5.92 5.55 17.82
C LEU A 296 5.49 6.88 17.21
N ASP A 297 6.45 7.77 17.04
CA ASP A 297 6.29 9.02 16.31
C ASP A 297 7.16 9.02 15.05
N ALA A 298 6.52 8.92 13.89
CA ALA A 298 7.14 9.01 12.57
C ALA A 298 6.52 10.16 11.74
N SER A 299 6.01 11.19 12.40
CA SER A 299 5.44 12.37 11.75
C SER A 299 6.46 13.17 10.92
N PHE A 300 5.97 14.04 10.03
CA PHE A 300 6.83 14.91 9.20
C PHE A 300 7.92 14.12 8.44
N ASN A 301 7.48 13.13 7.67
CA ASN A 301 8.33 12.31 6.81
C ASN A 301 7.68 12.19 5.41
N ASN A 302 8.19 11.30 4.55
CA ASN A 302 7.64 11.01 3.24
C ASN A 302 7.08 9.57 3.16
N LEU A 303 6.57 9.03 4.26
CA LEU A 303 6.09 7.65 4.32
C LEU A 303 4.92 7.44 3.38
N GLY A 304 5.03 6.49 2.45
CA GLY A 304 3.94 6.11 1.54
C GLY A 304 2.99 5.06 2.11
N TYR A 305 3.48 4.24 3.04
CA TYR A 305 2.74 3.15 3.67
C TYR A 305 3.33 2.83 5.05
N LEU A 306 2.56 2.09 5.85
CA LEU A 306 3.04 1.45 7.07
C LEU A 306 3.30 -0.05 6.81
N PRO A 307 4.26 -0.69 7.50
CA PRO A 307 4.49 -2.12 7.40
C PRO A 307 3.21 -2.94 7.60
N THR A 308 2.98 -3.94 6.76
CA THR A 308 1.73 -4.72 6.74
C THR A 308 1.43 -5.43 8.06
N ASN A 309 2.48 -5.82 8.80
CA ASN A 309 2.37 -6.55 10.07
C ASN A 309 2.45 -5.67 11.31
N ILE A 310 2.45 -4.33 11.16
CA ILE A 310 2.66 -3.40 12.28
C ILE A 310 1.72 -3.68 13.45
N GLY A 311 0.44 -3.96 13.17
CA GLY A 311 -0.53 -4.14 14.24
C GLY A 311 -0.66 -5.56 14.81
N TYR A 312 -0.17 -6.59 14.12
CA TYR A 312 -0.12 -7.95 14.67
C TYR A 312 0.97 -8.10 15.73
N GLU A 313 2.09 -7.39 15.56
CA GLU A 313 3.26 -7.55 16.45
C GLU A 313 3.36 -6.45 17.51
N LEU A 314 3.03 -5.19 17.18
CA LEU A 314 3.12 -4.05 18.12
C LEU A 314 1.88 -3.94 19.03
N VAL A 315 1.52 -5.03 19.69
CA VAL A 315 0.31 -5.16 20.53
C VAL A 315 0.30 -4.25 21.75
N ASN A 316 1.47 -3.76 22.19
CA ASN A 316 1.62 -2.86 23.34
C ASN A 316 1.60 -1.37 22.97
N LEU A 317 1.56 -1.04 21.67
CA LEU A 317 1.61 0.35 21.22
C LEU A 317 0.35 1.08 21.66
N ARG A 318 0.53 2.20 22.36
CA ARG A 318 -0.56 3.07 22.86
C ARG A 318 -0.71 4.31 22.01
N LYS A 319 0.38 4.80 21.42
CA LYS A 319 0.39 6.04 20.65
C LYS A 319 1.13 5.84 19.33
N LEU A 320 0.40 6.04 18.23
CA LEU A 320 0.93 6.03 16.87
C LEU A 320 0.69 7.41 16.24
N VAL A 321 1.78 8.11 15.92
CA VAL A 321 1.74 9.44 15.32
C VAL A 321 2.49 9.39 14.00
N VAL A 322 1.77 9.59 12.89
CA VAL A 322 2.31 9.52 11.52
C VAL A 322 1.78 10.64 10.64
N HIS A 323 1.41 11.76 11.25
CA HIS A 323 0.89 12.92 10.54
C HIS A 323 1.94 13.63 9.66
N TYR A 324 1.50 14.40 8.67
CA TYR A 324 2.38 15.02 7.66
C TYR A 324 3.27 13.98 6.96
N ASN A 325 2.62 13.00 6.32
CA ASN A 325 3.25 11.97 5.49
C ASN A 325 2.45 11.84 4.17
N LYS A 326 2.71 10.77 3.40
CA LYS A 326 2.03 10.47 2.12
C LYS A 326 1.31 9.12 2.17
N ILE A 327 0.79 8.75 3.35
CA ILE A 327 0.17 7.45 3.57
C ILE A 327 -1.17 7.40 2.84
N ARG A 328 -1.32 6.44 1.92
CA ARG A 328 -2.54 6.28 1.10
C ARG A 328 -3.60 5.39 1.74
N SER A 329 -3.16 4.43 2.53
CA SER A 329 -4.04 3.51 3.26
C SER A 329 -3.35 3.01 4.54
N LEU A 330 -4.17 2.72 5.54
CA LEU A 330 -3.71 2.01 6.73
C LEU A 330 -3.85 0.50 6.50
N PRO A 331 -2.84 -0.32 6.84
CA PRO A 331 -2.96 -1.76 6.71
C PRO A 331 -4.06 -2.29 7.64
N THR A 332 -4.74 -3.36 7.24
CA THR A 332 -5.83 -3.97 8.03
C THR A 332 -5.37 -4.42 9.41
N SER A 333 -4.08 -4.74 9.56
CA SER A 333 -3.46 -5.09 10.83
C SER A 333 -3.53 -3.98 11.88
N VAL A 334 -3.64 -2.70 11.50
CA VAL A 334 -3.80 -1.59 12.47
C VAL A 334 -4.97 -1.84 13.41
N GLY A 335 -6.04 -2.49 12.95
CA GLY A 335 -7.18 -2.86 13.80
C GLY A 335 -6.86 -3.88 14.90
N GLU A 336 -5.74 -4.60 14.81
CA GLU A 336 -5.31 -5.58 15.81
C GLU A 336 -4.47 -4.96 16.94
N MET A 337 -4.19 -3.65 16.88
CA MET A 337 -3.45 -2.91 17.90
C MET A 337 -4.31 -2.65 19.14
N ILE A 338 -4.66 -3.71 19.88
CA ILE A 338 -5.63 -3.67 20.98
C ILE A 338 -5.30 -2.67 22.10
N SER A 339 -4.02 -2.30 22.28
CA SER A 339 -3.60 -1.33 23.30
C SER A 339 -3.62 0.12 22.82
N LEU A 340 -3.93 0.37 21.54
CA LEU A 340 -3.83 1.70 20.93
C LEU A 340 -4.89 2.64 21.53
N GLN A 341 -4.42 3.80 21.98
CA GLN A 341 -5.23 4.85 22.62
C GLN A 341 -5.25 6.13 21.79
N HIS A 342 -4.15 6.43 21.10
CA HIS A 342 -4.01 7.64 20.29
C HIS A 342 -3.51 7.27 18.90
N LEU A 343 -4.32 7.56 17.89
CA LEU A 343 -3.96 7.42 16.49
C LEU A 343 -4.06 8.78 15.81
N ASP A 344 -2.92 9.29 15.36
CA ASP A 344 -2.85 10.54 14.62
C ASP A 344 -2.24 10.31 13.24
N VAL A 345 -3.09 10.47 12.21
CA VAL A 345 -2.78 10.26 10.80
C VAL A 345 -3.15 11.50 9.97
N HIS A 346 -3.24 12.68 10.60
CA HIS A 346 -3.64 13.90 9.90
C HIS A 346 -2.62 14.38 8.85
N PHE A 347 -3.04 15.15 7.85
CA PHE A 347 -2.20 15.53 6.69
C PHE A 347 -1.50 14.32 6.04
N ASN A 348 -2.31 13.39 5.51
CA ASN A 348 -1.87 12.26 4.69
C ASN A 348 -2.69 12.21 3.38
N GLU A 349 -2.57 11.13 2.63
CA GLU A 349 -3.27 10.90 1.36
C GLU A 349 -4.31 9.76 1.50
N LEU A 350 -4.94 9.62 2.67
CA LEU A 350 -5.81 8.46 2.95
C LEU A 350 -7.06 8.44 2.06
N HIS A 351 -7.28 7.33 1.36
CA HIS A 351 -8.52 7.09 0.59
C HIS A 351 -9.68 6.56 1.45
N GLY A 352 -9.37 5.91 2.57
CA GLY A 352 -10.34 5.20 3.39
C GLY A 352 -9.72 4.63 4.65
N LEU A 353 -10.57 4.09 5.53
CA LEU A 353 -10.14 3.35 6.71
C LEU A 353 -10.49 1.87 6.56
N PRO A 354 -9.64 0.95 7.07
CA PRO A 354 -9.95 -0.46 7.06
C PRO A 354 -11.16 -0.73 7.97
N LEU A 355 -12.01 -1.69 7.58
CA LEU A 355 -13.15 -2.14 8.40
C LEU A 355 -12.72 -2.63 9.80
N THR A 356 -11.47 -3.09 9.94
CA THR A 356 -10.90 -3.53 11.21
C THR A 356 -10.69 -2.40 12.22
N ILE A 357 -10.80 -1.13 11.82
CA ILE A 357 -10.62 0.01 12.74
C ILE A 357 -11.55 -0.08 13.97
N GLY A 358 -12.77 -0.58 13.80
CA GLY A 358 -13.73 -0.76 14.90
C GLY A 358 -13.30 -1.73 16.00
N LYS A 359 -12.28 -2.57 15.75
CA LYS A 359 -11.70 -3.44 16.79
C LYS A 359 -10.89 -2.68 17.83
N LEU A 360 -10.50 -1.44 17.56
CA LEU A 360 -9.70 -0.59 18.45
C LEU A 360 -10.53 -0.02 19.60
N THR A 361 -11.11 -0.89 20.40
CA THR A 361 -12.04 -0.53 21.48
C THR A 361 -11.39 0.31 22.58
N ASN A 362 -10.05 0.33 22.70
CA ASN A 362 -9.31 1.18 23.66
C ASN A 362 -8.93 2.56 23.10
N LEU A 363 -9.27 2.86 21.85
CA LEU A 363 -8.92 4.13 21.22
C LEU A 363 -9.68 5.28 21.88
N VAL A 364 -8.95 6.32 22.29
CA VAL A 364 -9.45 7.51 22.98
C VAL A 364 -9.45 8.73 22.05
N SER A 365 -8.43 8.84 21.21
CA SER A 365 -8.27 9.96 20.27
C SER A 365 -7.94 9.44 18.88
N LEU A 366 -8.69 9.93 17.89
CA LEU A 366 -8.49 9.65 16.48
C LEU A 366 -8.47 10.95 15.68
N ASN A 367 -7.33 11.27 15.08
CA ASN A 367 -7.19 12.43 14.20
C ASN A 367 -6.94 11.98 12.76
N LEU A 368 -7.90 12.30 11.89
CA LEU A 368 -7.97 11.97 10.48
C LEU A 368 -8.04 13.23 9.61
N SER A 369 -7.78 14.41 10.19
CA SER A 369 -7.96 15.67 9.48
C SER A 369 -7.00 15.83 8.31
N GLY A 370 -7.42 16.55 7.27
CA GLY A 370 -6.53 16.93 6.17
C GLY A 370 -6.08 15.78 5.27
N ASN A 371 -6.97 14.83 4.93
CA ASN A 371 -6.75 13.83 3.86
C ASN A 371 -7.48 14.25 2.57
N PHE A 372 -7.17 15.50 2.14
CA PHE A 372 -7.93 16.41 1.27
C PHE A 372 -8.53 15.86 -0.05
N SER A 373 -8.00 14.79 -0.64
CA SER A 373 -8.38 14.36 -1.99
C SER A 373 -9.33 13.17 -2.04
N ASP A 374 -9.32 12.27 -1.04
CA ASP A 374 -9.90 10.93 -1.28
C ASP A 374 -10.71 10.30 -0.15
N LEU A 375 -10.61 10.79 1.10
CA LEU A 375 -11.42 10.23 2.18
C LEU A 375 -12.89 10.69 2.07
N LYS A 376 -13.69 9.86 1.40
CA LYS A 376 -15.12 10.14 1.09
C LYS A 376 -16.10 9.51 2.07
N GLU A 377 -15.74 8.34 2.59
CA GLU A 377 -16.61 7.52 3.42
C GLU A 377 -15.84 6.96 4.61
N LEU A 378 -16.58 6.72 5.69
CA LEU A 378 -16.08 6.09 6.91
C LEU A 378 -16.76 4.72 7.07
N PRO A 379 -16.05 3.70 7.56
CA PRO A 379 -16.62 2.37 7.73
C PRO A 379 -17.71 2.38 8.81
N GLU A 380 -18.74 1.54 8.64
CA GLU A 380 -19.79 1.32 9.65
C GLU A 380 -19.23 0.75 10.96
N THR A 381 -18.01 0.21 10.97
CA THR A 381 -17.35 -0.24 12.21
C THR A 381 -16.75 0.91 13.03
N LEU A 382 -16.73 2.15 12.51
CA LEU A 382 -16.25 3.30 13.28
C LEU A 382 -17.07 3.51 14.57
N GLY A 383 -18.38 3.22 14.54
CA GLY A 383 -19.25 3.27 15.72
C GLY A 383 -18.93 2.23 16.80
N ASP A 384 -18.05 1.25 16.53
CA ASP A 384 -17.59 0.26 17.52
C ASP A 384 -16.48 0.79 18.44
N LEU A 385 -15.97 2.00 18.19
CA LEU A 385 -14.95 2.65 19.02
C LEU A 385 -15.54 3.21 20.33
N ILE A 386 -16.00 2.32 21.21
CA ILE A 386 -16.78 2.64 22.43
C ILE A 386 -16.07 3.54 23.44
N ASN A 387 -14.73 3.62 23.41
CA ASN A 387 -13.95 4.48 24.30
C ASN A 387 -13.48 5.80 23.64
N LEU A 388 -13.87 6.06 22.40
CA LEU A 388 -13.43 7.25 21.68
C LEU A 388 -14.01 8.52 22.31
N GLU A 389 -13.14 9.46 22.67
CA GLU A 389 -13.51 10.73 23.28
C GLU A 389 -13.29 11.92 22.33
N GLU A 390 -12.28 11.84 21.47
CA GLU A 390 -11.88 12.90 20.55
C GLU A 390 -11.77 12.36 19.12
N LEU A 391 -12.53 12.97 18.20
CA LEU A 391 -12.52 12.63 16.79
C LEU A 391 -12.40 13.90 15.94
N ASP A 392 -11.30 14.02 15.20
CA ASP A 392 -11.13 15.07 14.20
C ASP A 392 -11.16 14.49 12.79
N LEU A 393 -12.18 14.89 12.04
CA LEU A 393 -12.42 14.52 10.64
C LEU A 393 -12.37 15.74 9.72
N SER A 394 -11.90 16.90 10.21
CA SER A 394 -11.94 18.15 9.45
C SER A 394 -11.09 18.11 8.19
N ASN A 395 -11.40 18.96 7.21
CA ASN A 395 -10.64 19.08 5.97
C ASN A 395 -10.54 17.75 5.19
N ASN A 396 -11.67 17.08 4.99
CA ASN A 396 -11.79 15.85 4.20
C ASN A 396 -12.91 16.01 3.15
N GLN A 397 -13.25 14.93 2.45
CA GLN A 397 -14.33 14.90 1.47
C GLN A 397 -15.52 14.04 1.94
N ILE A 398 -15.75 13.98 3.25
CA ILE A 398 -16.74 13.09 3.85
C ILE A 398 -18.15 13.63 3.59
N HIS A 399 -18.97 12.80 2.94
CA HIS A 399 -20.36 13.14 2.62
C HIS A 399 -21.35 12.74 3.71
N ALA A 400 -21.10 11.62 4.39
CA ALA A 400 -21.97 11.09 5.41
C ALA A 400 -21.18 10.44 6.54
N LEU A 401 -21.67 10.60 7.76
CA LEU A 401 -21.26 9.76 8.88
C LEU A 401 -21.94 8.38 8.79
N PRO A 402 -21.27 7.31 9.24
CA PRO A 402 -21.85 5.96 9.24
C PRO A 402 -23.07 5.91 10.15
N ASN A 403 -24.06 5.06 9.83
CA ASN A 403 -25.26 4.93 10.65
C ASN A 403 -24.90 4.51 12.08
N SER A 404 -23.78 3.81 12.24
CA SER A 404 -23.25 3.41 13.54
C SER A 404 -22.71 4.52 14.43
N PHE A 405 -22.54 5.73 13.92
CA PHE A 405 -21.91 6.84 14.64
C PHE A 405 -22.60 7.16 15.98
N GLY A 406 -23.91 6.90 16.09
CA GLY A 406 -24.67 7.11 17.33
C GLY A 406 -24.21 6.23 18.52
N ARG A 407 -23.44 5.16 18.29
CA ARG A 407 -22.90 4.27 19.32
C ARG A 407 -21.66 4.79 20.02
N LEU A 408 -21.10 5.92 19.58
CA LEU A 408 -19.93 6.56 20.20
C LEU A 408 -20.30 7.27 21.51
N GLU A 409 -20.66 6.51 22.55
CA GLU A 409 -21.22 7.02 23.80
C GLU A 409 -20.29 8.02 24.51
N LYS A 410 -18.97 7.75 24.51
CA LYS A 410 -17.96 8.56 25.19
C LYS A 410 -17.44 9.76 24.39
N LEU A 411 -17.91 9.96 23.15
CA LEU A 411 -17.41 11.02 22.29
C LEU A 411 -17.81 12.40 22.84
N LYS A 412 -16.80 13.22 23.12
CA LYS A 412 -16.92 14.58 23.71
C LYS A 412 -16.53 15.67 22.72
N LYS A 413 -15.54 15.41 21.85
CA LYS A 413 -15.06 16.35 20.85
C LYS A 413 -15.19 15.75 19.46
N LEU A 414 -15.87 16.48 18.59
CA LEU A 414 -16.06 16.11 17.20
C LEU A 414 -15.80 17.33 16.33
N ASN A 415 -14.83 17.23 15.42
CA ASN A 415 -14.57 18.24 14.42
C ASN A 415 -14.89 17.70 13.03
N LEU A 416 -15.82 18.37 12.36
CA LEU A 416 -16.35 18.02 11.03
C LEU A 416 -16.20 19.16 10.03
N GLU A 417 -15.47 20.23 10.40
CA GLU A 417 -15.33 21.41 9.54
C GLU A 417 -14.69 21.07 8.19
N GLN A 418 -15.00 21.87 7.17
CA GLN A 418 -14.41 21.69 5.83
C GLN A 418 -14.63 20.29 5.24
N ASN A 419 -15.87 19.78 5.36
CA ASN A 419 -16.35 18.58 4.68
C ASN A 419 -17.69 18.85 3.97
N PRO A 420 -17.98 18.21 2.84
CA PRO A 420 -19.26 18.29 2.14
C PRO A 420 -20.34 17.40 2.79
N ILE A 421 -20.54 17.53 4.11
CA ILE A 421 -21.45 16.67 4.89
C ILE A 421 -22.90 16.97 4.51
N ALA A 422 -23.59 15.93 4.04
CA ALA A 422 -25.03 15.91 3.86
C ALA A 422 -25.74 15.23 5.04
N ILE A 423 -25.10 14.25 5.69
CA ILE A 423 -25.67 13.45 6.77
C ILE A 423 -24.67 13.35 7.92
N PRO A 424 -24.94 13.90 9.11
CA PRO A 424 -26.16 14.62 9.50
C PRO A 424 -26.26 16.02 8.85
N PRO A 425 -27.47 16.62 8.76
CA PRO A 425 -27.63 17.99 8.29
C PRO A 425 -26.76 18.98 9.07
N ILE A 426 -26.26 20.01 8.39
CA ILE A 426 -25.32 20.98 9.00
C ILE A 426 -25.89 21.72 10.22
N GLU A 427 -27.21 21.83 10.33
CA GLU A 427 -27.90 22.38 11.50
C GLU A 427 -27.65 21.51 12.74
N VAL A 428 -27.80 20.18 12.60
CA VAL A 428 -27.52 19.21 13.66
C VAL A 428 -26.04 19.21 14.03
N VAL A 429 -25.15 19.38 13.04
CA VAL A 429 -23.69 19.50 13.30
C VAL A 429 -23.39 20.72 14.16
N LYS A 430 -24.05 21.86 13.91
CA LYS A 430 -23.87 23.09 14.69
C LYS A 430 -24.41 22.99 16.12
N ASP A 431 -25.43 22.18 16.35
CA ASP A 431 -26.00 21.92 17.68
C ASP A 431 -25.06 21.07 18.57
N GLY A 432 -24.03 20.46 17.98
CA GLY A 432 -22.92 19.81 18.68
C GLY A 432 -22.98 18.28 18.70
N VAL A 433 -22.01 17.68 19.41
CA VAL A 433 -21.75 16.22 19.37
C VAL A 433 -22.96 15.40 19.80
N GLU A 434 -23.67 15.81 20.85
CA GLU A 434 -24.84 15.08 21.35
C GLU A 434 -26.00 15.08 20.35
N ALA A 435 -26.25 16.20 19.68
CA ALA A 435 -27.29 16.30 18.66
C ALA A 435 -26.98 15.37 17.47
N VAL A 436 -25.71 15.33 17.04
CA VAL A 436 -25.24 14.41 16.00
C VAL A 436 -25.44 12.95 16.42
N LYS A 437 -25.03 12.57 17.65
CA LYS A 437 -25.19 11.19 18.14
C LYS A 437 -26.66 10.76 18.17
N VAL A 438 -27.55 11.61 18.70
CA VAL A 438 -29.00 11.33 18.77
C VAL A 438 -29.61 11.22 17.38
N PHE A 439 -29.26 12.12 16.46
CA PHE A 439 -29.75 12.07 15.09
C PHE A 439 -29.33 10.77 14.38
N MET A 440 -28.06 10.37 14.50
CA MET A 440 -27.54 9.16 13.87
C MET A 440 -28.14 7.90 14.51
N ALA A 441 -28.30 7.86 15.84
CA ALA A 441 -28.94 6.75 16.54
C ALA A 441 -30.41 6.58 16.13
N LYS A 442 -31.17 7.68 16.04
CA LYS A 442 -32.57 7.65 15.57
C LYS A 442 -32.65 7.16 14.12
N ARG A 443 -31.80 7.71 13.24
CA ARG A 443 -31.74 7.30 11.84
C ARG A 443 -31.47 5.80 11.70
N TRP A 444 -30.56 5.25 12.51
CA TRP A 444 -30.30 3.82 12.49
C TRP A 444 -31.50 3.01 12.99
N ALA A 445 -32.15 3.42 14.07
CA ALA A 445 -33.37 2.75 14.54
C ALA A 445 -34.48 2.73 13.47
N ASP A 446 -34.69 3.85 12.78
CA ASP A 446 -35.66 3.94 11.68
C ASP A 446 -35.29 2.98 10.52
N LEU A 447 -34.00 2.90 10.17
CA LEU A 447 -33.51 1.96 9.14
C LEU A 447 -33.71 0.49 9.53
N LEU A 448 -33.46 0.11 10.78
CA LEU A 448 -33.67 -1.26 11.26
C LEU A 448 -35.15 -1.65 11.20
N ILE A 449 -36.05 -0.74 11.59
CA ILE A 449 -37.50 -0.96 11.50
C ILE A 449 -37.92 -1.16 10.03
N GLU A 450 -37.42 -0.33 9.11
CA GLU A 450 -37.69 -0.48 7.68
C GLU A 450 -37.16 -1.81 7.12
N GLU A 451 -35.99 -2.26 7.56
CA GLU A 451 -35.39 -3.53 7.15
C GLU A 451 -36.19 -4.73 7.67
N GLU A 452 -36.63 -4.70 8.93
CA GLU A 452 -37.54 -5.70 9.50
C GLU A 452 -38.88 -5.74 8.76
N GLU A 453 -39.47 -4.58 8.43
CA GLU A 453 -40.70 -4.53 7.65
C GLU A 453 -40.51 -5.09 6.23
N LYS A 454 -39.39 -4.79 5.57
CA LYS A 454 -39.06 -5.35 4.25
C LYS A 454 -38.87 -6.85 4.34
N ALA A 455 -38.13 -7.34 5.33
CA ALA A 455 -37.95 -8.77 5.57
C ALA A 455 -39.30 -9.47 5.81
N ARG A 456 -40.19 -8.87 6.62
CA ARG A 456 -41.54 -9.40 6.85
C ARG A 456 -42.35 -9.46 5.55
N LYS A 457 -42.37 -8.38 4.76
CA LYS A 457 -43.06 -8.33 3.46
C LYS A 457 -42.51 -9.38 2.48
N VAL A 458 -41.19 -9.63 2.47
CA VAL A 458 -40.57 -10.69 1.66
C VAL A 458 -41.05 -12.07 2.12
N THR A 459 -41.04 -12.35 3.43
CA THR A 459 -41.53 -13.63 3.96
C THR A 459 -43.03 -13.85 3.71
N GLU A 460 -43.85 -12.81 3.81
CA GLU A 460 -45.28 -12.85 3.49
C GLU A 460 -45.48 -13.13 1.99
N ALA A 461 -44.72 -12.48 1.10
CA ALA A 461 -44.77 -12.74 -0.34
C ALA A 461 -44.27 -14.15 -0.74
N GLU A 462 -43.26 -14.69 -0.05
CA GLU A 462 -42.81 -16.08 -0.24
C GLU A 462 -43.85 -17.10 0.23
N GLN A 463 -44.57 -16.80 1.32
CA GLN A 463 -45.69 -17.63 1.77
C GLN A 463 -46.88 -17.56 0.81
N GLU A 464 -47.22 -16.39 0.27
CA GLU A 464 -48.29 -16.23 -0.73
C GLU A 464 -47.93 -16.90 -2.06
N THR A 465 -46.70 -16.75 -2.55
CA THR A 465 -46.22 -17.46 -3.75
C THR A 465 -46.11 -18.97 -3.53
N GLY A 466 -45.74 -19.41 -2.32
CA GLY A 466 -45.78 -20.80 -1.89
C GLY A 466 -47.21 -21.35 -1.82
N TRP A 467 -48.17 -20.55 -1.34
CA TRP A 467 -49.61 -20.87 -1.39
C TRP A 467 -50.12 -20.97 -2.82
N LEU A 468 -49.75 -20.04 -3.70
CA LEU A 468 -50.12 -20.04 -5.12
C LEU A 468 -49.55 -21.29 -5.82
N LYS A 469 -48.29 -21.65 -5.58
CA LYS A 469 -47.70 -22.91 -6.09
C LYS A 469 -48.48 -24.15 -5.61
N ARG A 470 -48.85 -24.20 -4.31
CA ARG A 470 -49.66 -25.30 -3.76
C ARG A 470 -51.10 -25.32 -4.26
N SER A 471 -51.67 -24.15 -4.55
CA SER A 471 -53.06 -24.00 -5.04
C SER A 471 -53.16 -24.33 -6.53
N VAL A 472 -52.15 -23.99 -7.33
CA VAL A 472 -52.04 -24.40 -8.74
C VAL A 472 -51.82 -25.92 -8.83
N SER A 473 -51.04 -26.54 -7.94
CA SER A 473 -50.93 -28.00 -7.85
C SER A 473 -52.22 -28.70 -7.40
N LYS A 474 -53.13 -28.02 -6.69
CA LYS A 474 -54.48 -28.54 -6.36
C LYS A 474 -55.52 -28.28 -7.45
N LEU A 475 -55.36 -27.22 -8.25
CA LEU A 475 -56.25 -26.93 -9.39
C LEU A 475 -55.87 -27.69 -10.67
N GLY A 476 -54.63 -28.19 -10.80
CA GLY A 476 -54.23 -29.12 -11.85
C GLY A 476 -54.83 -30.53 -11.74
N GLY A 477 -55.59 -30.82 -10.66
CA GLY A 477 -56.20 -32.13 -10.41
C GLY A 477 -57.67 -32.28 -10.79
N VAL A 478 -58.34 -31.26 -11.36
CA VAL A 478 -59.80 -31.30 -11.61
C VAL A 478 -60.20 -31.01 -13.07
N VAL A 479 -59.25 -30.92 -14.02
CA VAL A 479 -59.57 -30.91 -15.46
C VAL A 479 -58.71 -31.94 -16.20
N SER A 480 -59.00 -33.22 -15.98
CA SER A 480 -58.71 -34.29 -16.95
C SER A 480 -59.56 -35.52 -16.63
N SER A 481 -60.86 -35.39 -16.87
CA SER A 481 -61.80 -36.50 -16.88
C SER A 481 -62.90 -36.11 -17.85
N VAL A 482 -62.68 -36.39 -19.14
CA VAL A 482 -63.66 -36.75 -20.17
C VAL A 482 -62.89 -36.83 -21.50
N SER A 483 -63.02 -37.99 -22.14
CA SER A 483 -62.54 -38.37 -23.48
C SER A 483 -61.13 -38.96 -23.59
N GLU A 484 -61.03 -40.27 -23.41
CA GLU A 484 -60.83 -41.15 -24.57
C GLU A 484 -61.24 -42.60 -24.23
N TYR A 485 -62.37 -42.98 -24.80
CA TYR A 485 -62.95 -44.32 -24.81
C TYR A 485 -62.70 -44.86 -26.21
N LEU A 486 -61.90 -45.94 -26.33
CA LEU A 486 -61.98 -47.03 -27.32
C LEU A 486 -60.60 -47.72 -27.46
N GLY A 487 -60.51 -49.00 -27.09
CA GLY A 487 -59.46 -49.89 -27.62
C GLY A 487 -58.68 -50.78 -26.64
N SER A 488 -59.38 -51.54 -25.80
CA SER A 488 -58.93 -52.78 -25.11
C SER A 488 -58.11 -53.78 -25.98
N PRO A 489 -57.64 -54.95 -25.47
CA PRO A 489 -57.08 -55.29 -24.13
C PRO A 489 -55.90 -56.32 -24.17
N ARG A 490 -55.12 -56.44 -23.07
CA ARG A 490 -54.95 -57.68 -22.25
C ARG A 490 -53.69 -57.64 -21.35
N THR A 491 -53.96 -57.83 -20.05
CA THR A 491 -53.09 -58.11 -18.88
C THR A 491 -52.61 -59.58 -18.85
N PRO A 492 -51.85 -60.11 -17.84
CA PRO A 492 -51.36 -59.53 -16.56
C PRO A 492 -49.83 -59.74 -16.31
N HIS A 493 -49.17 -58.93 -15.46
CA HIS A 493 -48.72 -59.25 -14.07
C HIS A 493 -47.98 -60.61 -13.96
N ASP A 494 -46.71 -60.64 -13.52
CA ASP A 494 -46.40 -60.60 -12.08
C ASP A 494 -44.98 -60.09 -11.70
N PRO A 495 -44.77 -59.78 -10.40
CA PRO A 495 -43.76 -58.87 -9.87
C PRO A 495 -42.55 -59.61 -9.26
N CYS A 496 -41.34 -59.07 -9.46
CA CYS A 496 -40.27 -59.13 -8.46
C CYS A 496 -39.06 -58.32 -8.94
N LEU A 497 -38.36 -57.72 -7.97
CA LEU A 497 -37.00 -57.16 -8.02
C LEU A 497 -36.89 -55.78 -8.67
N ASP A 498 -36.94 -54.73 -7.86
CA ASP A 498 -35.81 -54.19 -7.08
C ASP A 498 -34.79 -53.42 -7.91
N GLN A 499 -34.52 -52.23 -7.39
CA GLN A 499 -33.32 -51.42 -7.55
C GLN A 499 -33.10 -50.65 -8.85
N GLN A 500 -33.12 -49.34 -8.65
CA GLN A 500 -32.17 -48.36 -9.18
C GLN A 500 -32.23 -48.12 -10.70
N LEU A 501 -32.86 -47.00 -11.07
CA LEU A 501 -32.13 -45.78 -11.48
C LEU A 501 -33.08 -44.57 -11.44
#